data_AF-A0A1H6JK44-F1
#
_entry.id   AF-A0A1H6JK44-F1
#
_cell.length_a   1.000
_cell.length_b   1.000
_cell.length_c   1.000
_cell.angle_alpha   90.00
_cell.angle_beta   90.00
_cell.angle_gamma   90.00
#
_symmetry.space_group_name_H-M   'P 1'
#
loop_
_entity.id
_entity.type
_entity.pdbx_description
1 polymer ?
#
loop_
_entity_poly.entity_id
_entity_poly.type
_entity_poly.pdbx_seq_one_letter_code
_entity_poly.pdbx_strand_id
1 'polypeptide(L)'
;MSDRIDERLDVSPEAAWLTAVVSIVVGIGAGAVLFPRIVYDGFLWRYFWGPVVADGEGAACAVRRGGATEYLYSSDACAEAAAAADAVVASPGYTTVSTVSYIVILLVALIGVLFLLRRLGIGEERRFFFALFPFVLLGGALRTIEDAGVAALDAGGQHLIPAPWTALFISPFIYVTVFAITLGCVVLAYALADRGVTDDYARPLFAMGSVAVIGSVGYLGSLAATTTFVGFNAAVIVAILAIATASAGVTWWLIERYEPSVNAGTGYIGLVVIWGHAIDGVANVIGLDWMPVLADSANLVPKHVVNAAIVDWTARLLPPSVLSVTGDAWPFLIVKLAAATFVVWVFNDEMFTESPRYTVLLLITVLAVGLGPGTRDMLRATFGI
;
A
#
# COMPACT_ATOMS: atom_id res chain seq x y z
N MET A 1 31.29 8.82 -0.05
CA MET A 1 30.88 9.70 1.08
C MET A 1 30.75 8.94 2.41
N SER A 2 30.71 7.59 2.39
CA SER A 2 30.72 6.74 3.60
C SER A 2 32.01 6.86 4.42
N ASP A 3 33.17 6.79 3.76
CA ASP A 3 34.48 6.69 4.44
C ASP A 3 34.86 7.90 5.33
N ARG A 4 34.26 9.08 5.11
CA ARG A 4 34.59 10.28 5.91
C ARG A 4 33.85 10.40 7.24
N ILE A 5 32.77 9.64 7.43
CA ILE A 5 32.00 9.65 8.68
C ILE A 5 32.56 8.59 9.65
N ASP A 6 32.96 7.42 9.11
CA ASP A 6 33.55 6.32 9.87
C ASP A 6 34.86 6.76 10.59
N GLU A 7 35.62 7.68 10.02
CA GLU A 7 36.87 8.18 10.62
C GLU A 7 36.69 9.13 11.82
N ARG A 8 35.49 9.70 12.04
CA ARG A 8 35.25 10.72 13.10
C ARG A 8 34.44 10.22 14.28
N LEU A 9 33.69 9.14 14.11
CA LEU A 9 32.88 8.49 15.13
C LEU A 9 33.05 7.00 14.87
N ASP A 10 33.76 6.28 15.73
CA ASP A 10 34.08 4.83 15.61
C ASP A 10 32.82 3.94 15.73
N VAL A 11 31.81 4.17 14.87
CA VAL A 11 30.46 3.60 14.94
C VAL A 11 30.06 3.13 13.55
N SER A 12 29.74 1.84 13.41
CA SER A 12 29.32 1.29 12.10
C SER A 12 28.00 1.93 11.63
N PRO A 13 27.75 2.02 10.30
CA PRO A 13 26.50 2.56 9.76
C PRO A 13 25.24 1.89 10.31
N GLU A 14 25.29 0.58 10.55
CA GLU A 14 24.18 -0.19 11.16
C GLU A 14 23.93 0.22 12.61
N ALA A 15 25.00 0.40 13.39
CA ALA A 15 24.90 0.84 14.78
C ALA A 15 24.40 2.28 14.88
N ALA A 16 24.85 3.17 13.98
CA ALA A 16 24.39 4.54 13.89
C ALA A 16 22.90 4.60 13.53
N TRP A 17 22.46 3.84 12.52
CA TRP A 17 21.05 3.73 12.13
C TRP A 17 20.18 3.21 13.27
N LEU A 18 20.60 2.12 13.92
CA LEU A 18 19.86 1.53 15.05
C LEU A 18 19.75 2.52 16.20
N THR A 19 20.84 3.19 16.55
CA THR A 19 20.88 4.20 17.62
C THR A 19 19.94 5.37 17.30
N ALA A 20 19.92 5.85 16.06
CA ALA A 20 19.03 6.92 15.63
C ALA A 20 17.56 6.49 15.73
N VAL A 21 17.19 5.31 15.21
CA VAL A 21 15.82 4.79 15.27
C VAL A 21 15.37 4.61 16.72
N VAL A 22 16.18 3.96 17.55
CA VAL A 22 15.86 3.74 18.97
C VAL A 22 15.72 5.06 19.70
N SER A 23 16.60 6.04 19.46
CA SER A 23 16.51 7.36 20.09
C SER A 23 15.23 8.10 19.71
N ILE A 24 14.81 8.03 18.45
CA ILE A 24 13.55 8.62 17.97
C ILE A 24 12.36 7.93 18.64
N VAL A 25 12.32 6.60 18.64
CA VAL A 25 11.22 5.82 19.24
C VAL A 25 11.12 6.08 20.75
N VAL A 26 12.23 6.05 21.47
CA VAL A 26 12.27 6.33 22.91
C VAL A 26 11.89 7.78 23.19
N GLY A 27 12.36 8.74 22.39
CA GLY A 27 11.99 10.15 22.52
C GLY A 27 10.50 10.39 22.32
N ILE A 28 9.91 9.80 21.27
CA ILE A 28 8.47 9.86 21.01
C ILE A 28 7.68 9.16 22.14
N GLY A 29 8.13 7.99 22.58
CA GLY A 29 7.50 7.23 23.68
C GLY A 29 7.53 7.99 25.00
N ALA A 30 8.69 8.55 25.36
CA ALA A 30 8.83 9.40 26.54
C ALA A 30 7.97 10.65 26.43
N GLY A 31 7.92 11.29 25.25
CA GLY A 31 7.04 12.42 24.99
C GLY A 31 5.56 12.07 25.14
N ALA A 32 5.14 10.89 24.65
CA ALA A 32 3.77 10.41 24.76
C ALA A 32 3.35 10.16 26.23
N VAL A 33 4.28 9.72 27.08
CA VAL A 33 4.04 9.49 28.51
C VAL A 33 4.08 10.80 29.30
N LEU A 34 5.06 11.67 29.04
CA LEU A 34 5.25 12.93 29.78
C LEU A 34 4.26 14.02 29.35
N PHE A 35 3.82 14.02 28.09
CA PHE A 35 2.94 15.03 27.50
C PHE A 35 1.81 14.38 26.69
N PRO A 36 0.92 13.57 27.31
CA PRO A 36 -0.06 12.75 26.60
C PRO A 36 -1.03 13.55 25.75
N ARG A 37 -1.46 14.74 26.19
CA ARG A 37 -2.38 15.59 25.40
C ARG A 37 -1.75 16.13 24.11
N ILE A 38 -0.44 16.43 24.15
CA ILE A 38 0.26 17.05 23.02
C ILE A 38 0.80 15.98 22.08
N VAL A 39 1.54 15.00 22.63
CA VAL A 39 2.27 14.02 21.83
C VAL A 39 1.41 12.81 21.52
N TYR A 40 0.69 12.25 22.49
CA TYR A 40 -0.16 11.09 22.23
C TYR A 40 -1.45 11.54 21.53
N ASP A 41 -2.34 12.28 22.20
CA ASP A 41 -3.63 12.67 21.64
C ASP A 41 -3.45 13.57 20.40
N GLY A 42 -2.73 14.68 20.54
CA GLY A 42 -2.58 15.70 19.51
C GLY A 42 -1.76 15.31 18.28
N PHE A 43 -0.89 14.29 18.39
CA PHE A 43 -0.01 13.88 17.29
C PHE A 43 -0.14 12.38 16.94
N LEU A 44 0.28 11.47 17.82
CA LEU A 44 0.28 10.02 17.52
C LEU A 44 -1.13 9.49 17.24
N TRP A 45 -2.07 9.79 18.11
CA TRP A 45 -3.45 9.38 17.98
C TRP A 45 -4.10 10.11 16.81
N ARG A 46 -4.00 11.45 16.74
CA ARG A 46 -4.61 12.22 15.65
C ARG A 46 -4.22 11.76 14.24
N TYR A 47 -2.93 11.49 14.02
CA TYR A 47 -2.41 11.26 12.66
C TYR A 47 -2.13 9.80 12.31
N PHE A 48 -2.03 8.90 13.31
CA PHE A 48 -1.64 7.50 13.08
C PHE A 48 -2.67 6.52 13.63
N TRP A 49 -3.05 6.62 14.90
CA TRP A 49 -3.94 5.62 15.53
C TRP A 49 -5.43 5.87 15.31
N GLY A 50 -5.87 7.12 15.48
CA GLY A 50 -7.24 7.59 15.30
C GLY A 50 -7.82 7.26 13.92
N PRO A 51 -7.09 7.52 12.81
CA PRO A 51 -7.54 7.13 11.47
C PRO A 51 -7.73 5.61 11.33
N VAL A 52 -6.87 4.80 11.95
CA VAL A 52 -6.92 3.34 11.89
C VAL A 52 -8.13 2.78 12.64
N VAL A 53 -8.40 3.28 13.85
CA VAL A 53 -9.57 2.85 14.62
C VAL A 53 -10.88 3.34 14.02
N ALA A 54 -10.88 4.51 13.36
CA ALA A 54 -12.05 4.96 12.61
C ALA A 54 -12.31 4.07 11.38
N ASP A 55 -11.26 3.73 10.62
CA ASP A 55 -11.35 2.88 9.42
C ASP A 55 -11.85 1.46 9.79
N GLY A 56 -11.35 0.88 10.87
CA GLY A 56 -11.74 -0.47 11.32
C GLY A 56 -13.13 -0.59 11.96
N GLU A 57 -13.76 0.53 12.30
CA GLU A 57 -15.14 0.57 12.85
C GLU A 57 -16.16 1.09 11.82
N GLY A 58 -15.73 1.30 10.56
CA GLY A 58 -16.57 1.90 9.52
C GLY A 58 -17.03 3.32 9.82
N ALA A 59 -16.35 4.02 10.74
CA ALA A 59 -16.76 5.34 11.22
C ALA A 59 -16.31 6.45 10.27
N ALA A 60 -17.13 7.51 10.14
CA ALA A 60 -16.75 8.72 9.40
C ALA A 60 -15.59 9.46 10.10
N CYS A 61 -15.55 9.42 11.43
CA CYS A 61 -14.39 9.83 12.23
C CYS A 61 -14.39 9.20 13.61
N ALA A 62 -13.22 9.15 14.24
CA ALA A 62 -13.05 8.91 15.66
C ALA A 62 -12.78 10.24 16.38
N VAL A 63 -13.42 10.43 17.53
CA VAL A 63 -13.28 11.60 18.39
C VAL A 63 -12.70 11.17 19.72
N ARG A 64 -11.61 11.81 20.14
CA ARG A 64 -10.98 11.55 21.43
C ARG A 64 -11.20 12.71 22.38
N ARG A 65 -11.85 12.43 23.52
CA ARG A 65 -12.09 13.38 24.62
C ARG A 65 -11.68 12.75 25.95
N GLY A 66 -10.78 13.41 26.68
CA GLY A 66 -10.37 12.95 28.01
C GLY A 66 -9.81 11.51 28.07
N GLY A 67 -9.24 11.01 26.97
CA GLY A 67 -8.70 9.65 26.85
C GLY A 67 -9.69 8.59 26.35
N ALA A 68 -10.99 8.90 26.29
CA ALA A 68 -12.01 8.04 25.69
C ALA A 68 -12.13 8.32 24.19
N THR A 69 -12.44 7.27 23.40
CA THR A 69 -12.69 7.35 21.97
C THR A 69 -14.17 7.10 21.69
N GLU A 70 -14.79 8.00 20.95
CA GLU A 70 -16.15 7.92 20.44
C GLU A 70 -16.11 7.84 18.91
N TYR A 71 -16.96 7.02 18.30
CA TYR A 71 -17.04 6.86 16.85
C TYR A 71 -18.28 7.59 16.31
N LEU A 72 -18.09 8.42 15.30
CA LEU A 72 -19.15 9.17 14.65
C LEU A 72 -19.31 8.71 13.20
N TYR A 73 -20.55 8.58 12.75
CA TYR A 73 -20.91 8.04 11.43
C TYR A 73 -21.49 9.11 10.47
N SER A 74 -21.48 10.38 10.87
CA SER A 74 -21.96 11.51 10.07
C SER A 74 -20.86 12.55 9.90
N SER A 75 -20.72 13.08 8.68
CA SER A 75 -19.80 14.17 8.36
C SER A 75 -20.09 15.43 9.18
N ASP A 76 -21.37 15.72 9.42
CA ASP A 76 -21.79 16.91 10.16
C ASP A 76 -21.41 16.79 11.64
N ALA A 77 -21.65 15.61 12.23
CA ALA A 77 -21.24 15.32 13.60
C ALA A 77 -19.71 15.39 13.77
N CYS A 78 -18.96 14.91 12.77
CA CYS A 78 -17.50 15.04 12.75
C CYS A 78 -17.04 16.50 12.67
N ALA A 79 -17.72 17.33 11.86
CA ALA A 79 -17.41 18.76 11.75
C ALA A 79 -17.72 19.52 13.06
N GLU A 80 -18.85 19.23 13.70
CA GLU A 80 -19.20 19.78 15.01
C GLU A 80 -18.18 19.38 16.09
N ALA A 81 -17.80 18.09 16.12
CA ALA A 81 -16.78 17.61 17.06
C ALA A 81 -15.41 18.28 16.81
N ALA A 82 -15.05 18.52 15.55
CA ALA A 82 -13.79 19.18 15.18
C ALA A 82 -13.74 20.66 15.60
N ALA A 83 -14.90 21.31 15.75
CA ALA A 83 -15.01 22.68 16.25
C ALA A 83 -14.89 22.78 17.79
N ALA A 84 -15.03 21.66 18.51
CA ALA A 84 -14.91 21.63 19.96
C ALA A 84 -13.44 21.73 20.40
N ALA A 85 -13.14 22.64 21.34
CA ALA A 85 -11.76 22.94 21.76
C ALA A 85 -11.08 21.80 22.53
N ASP A 86 -11.84 20.86 23.09
CA ASP A 86 -11.38 19.75 23.92
C ASP A 86 -11.35 18.40 23.18
N ALA A 87 -11.68 18.38 21.89
CA ALA A 87 -11.77 17.18 21.08
C ALA A 87 -10.61 17.06 20.10
N VAL A 88 -10.03 15.86 20.00
CA VAL A 88 -9.15 15.49 18.89
C VAL A 88 -9.93 14.62 17.93
N VAL A 89 -10.08 15.07 16.69
CA VAL A 89 -10.82 14.33 15.64
C VAL A 89 -9.83 13.76 14.63
N ALA A 90 -10.05 12.50 14.27
CA ALA A 90 -9.31 11.79 13.24
C ALA A 90 -10.28 11.08 12.28
N SER A 91 -10.10 11.29 10.98
CA SER A 91 -10.90 10.64 9.93
C SER A 91 -10.09 9.52 9.27
N PRO A 92 -10.73 8.49 8.71
CA PRO A 92 -10.06 7.48 7.91
C PRO A 92 -9.27 8.09 6.75
N GLY A 93 -8.18 7.42 6.34
CA GLY A 93 -7.30 7.87 5.26
C GLY A 93 -6.08 8.66 5.76
N TYR A 94 -5.50 9.48 4.88
CA TYR A 94 -4.21 10.13 5.13
C TYR A 94 -4.32 11.65 5.11
N THR A 95 -3.75 12.28 6.14
CA THR A 95 -3.47 13.71 6.16
C THR A 95 -2.13 14.02 5.49
N THR A 96 -1.84 15.29 5.21
CA THR A 96 -0.49 15.71 4.76
C THR A 96 0.59 15.32 5.77
N VAL A 97 0.31 15.49 7.08
CA VAL A 97 1.25 15.17 8.16
C VAL A 97 1.56 13.68 8.16
N SER A 98 0.53 12.83 8.15
CA SER A 98 0.71 11.38 8.15
C SER A 98 1.35 10.90 6.85
N THR A 99 1.02 11.49 5.71
CA THR A 99 1.63 11.16 4.40
C THR A 99 3.13 11.41 4.41
N VAL A 100 3.57 12.60 4.80
CA VAL A 100 5.00 12.93 4.89
C VAL A 100 5.70 12.05 5.93
N SER A 101 5.05 11.82 7.08
CA SER A 101 5.60 10.97 8.13
C SER A 101 5.81 9.53 7.66
N TYR A 102 4.85 8.96 6.93
CA TYR A 102 4.98 7.61 6.37
C TYR A 102 6.07 7.50 5.30
N ILE A 103 6.28 8.54 4.49
CA ILE A 103 7.40 8.59 3.55
C ILE A 103 8.73 8.55 4.31
N VAL A 104 8.89 9.35 5.37
CA VAL A 104 10.11 9.36 6.19
C VAL A 104 10.33 8.02 6.87
N ILE A 105 9.29 7.44 7.47
CA ILE A 105 9.34 6.11 8.11
C ILE A 105 9.73 5.05 7.09
N LEU A 106 9.14 5.07 5.88
CA LEU A 106 9.48 4.14 4.81
C LEU A 106 10.96 4.24 4.42
N LEU A 107 11.48 5.45 4.18
CA LEU A 107 12.88 5.64 3.81
C LEU A 107 13.84 5.13 4.89
N VAL A 108 13.55 5.40 6.16
CA VAL A 108 14.34 4.89 7.30
C VAL A 108 14.24 3.35 7.38
N ALA A 109 13.05 2.79 7.17
CA ALA A 109 12.84 1.35 7.17
C ALA A 109 13.58 0.65 6.01
N LEU A 110 13.59 1.23 4.81
CA LEU A 110 14.32 0.69 3.66
C LEU A 110 15.83 0.59 3.92
N ILE A 111 16.42 1.55 4.63
CA ILE A 111 17.82 1.46 5.07
C ILE A 111 18.01 0.26 6.01
N GLY A 112 17.11 0.08 6.98
CA GLY A 112 17.13 -1.08 7.88
C GLY A 112 16.99 -2.41 7.14
N VAL A 113 16.08 -2.49 6.16
CA VAL A 113 15.90 -3.68 5.32
C VAL A 113 17.15 -3.92 4.47
N LEU A 114 17.78 -2.89 3.93
CA LEU A 114 19.03 -3.02 3.18
C LEU A 114 20.14 -3.64 4.05
N PHE A 115 20.30 -3.18 5.29
CA PHE A 115 21.25 -3.79 6.24
C PHE A 115 20.89 -5.23 6.57
N LEU A 116 19.60 -5.53 6.75
CA LEU A 116 19.13 -6.90 6.98
C LEU A 116 19.46 -7.81 5.80
N LEU A 117 19.17 -7.40 4.57
CA LEU A 117 19.47 -8.18 3.36
C LEU A 117 20.97 -8.41 3.18
N ARG A 118 21.79 -7.38 3.46
CA ARG A 118 23.26 -7.50 3.46
C ARG A 118 23.73 -8.53 4.49
N ARG A 119 23.21 -8.47 5.72
CA ARG A 119 23.57 -9.40 6.80
C ARG A 119 23.17 -10.84 6.50
N LEU A 120 22.05 -11.03 5.81
CA LEU A 120 21.57 -12.33 5.36
C LEU A 120 22.26 -12.81 4.07
N GLY A 121 23.00 -11.93 3.37
CA GLY A 121 23.65 -12.27 2.11
C GLY A 121 22.70 -12.42 0.91
N ILE A 122 21.43 -12.01 1.03
CA ILE A 122 20.38 -12.28 0.02
C ILE A 122 20.02 -11.06 -0.84
N GLY A 123 19.22 -11.27 -1.88
CA GLY A 123 18.55 -10.20 -2.63
C GLY A 123 19.39 -9.53 -3.73
N GLU A 124 20.51 -10.11 -4.14
CA GLU A 124 21.32 -9.59 -5.25
C GLU A 124 20.73 -9.91 -6.64
N GLU A 125 19.88 -10.92 -6.72
CA GLU A 125 19.44 -11.47 -7.99
C GLU A 125 18.11 -10.87 -8.47
N ARG A 126 17.98 -10.63 -9.78
CA ARG A 126 16.73 -10.18 -10.42
C ARG A 126 15.56 -11.12 -10.13
N ARG A 127 15.79 -12.43 -10.01
CA ARG A 127 14.74 -13.42 -9.67
C ARG A 127 14.14 -13.22 -8.27
N PHE A 128 14.84 -12.52 -7.36
CA PHE A 128 14.31 -12.18 -6.04
C PHE A 128 13.10 -11.22 -6.13
N PHE A 129 13.10 -10.30 -7.10
CA PHE A 129 11.94 -9.45 -7.41
C PHE A 129 10.71 -10.28 -7.75
N PHE A 130 10.85 -11.22 -8.70
CA PHE A 130 9.74 -12.05 -9.15
C PHE A 130 9.27 -13.03 -8.07
N ALA A 131 10.19 -13.57 -7.26
CA ALA A 131 9.83 -14.45 -6.14
C ALA A 131 8.98 -13.73 -5.08
N LEU A 132 9.16 -12.41 -4.92
CA LEU A 132 8.39 -11.59 -3.97
C LEU A 132 7.10 -11.00 -4.54
N PHE A 133 6.87 -11.08 -5.85
CA PHE A 133 5.68 -10.54 -6.50
C PHE A 133 4.36 -10.96 -5.83
N PRO A 134 4.12 -12.24 -5.47
CA PRO A 134 2.85 -12.63 -4.84
C PRO A 134 2.63 -11.98 -3.47
N PHE A 135 3.69 -11.65 -2.72
CA PHE A 135 3.56 -10.98 -1.42
C PHE A 135 3.11 -9.52 -1.55
N VAL A 136 3.38 -8.87 -2.69
CA VAL A 136 2.84 -7.54 -2.98
C VAL A 136 1.33 -7.60 -3.17
N LEU A 137 0.83 -8.61 -3.89
CA LEU A 137 -0.61 -8.87 -4.04
C LEU A 137 -1.26 -9.23 -2.71
N LEU A 138 -0.55 -10.01 -1.88
CA LEU A 138 -1.05 -10.46 -0.57
C LEU A 138 -1.44 -9.29 0.33
N GLY A 139 -0.66 -8.21 0.34
CA GLY A 139 -0.99 -7.02 1.13
C GLY A 139 -2.34 -6.41 0.74
N GLY A 140 -2.61 -6.27 -0.56
CA GLY A 140 -3.91 -5.80 -1.04
C GLY A 140 -5.05 -6.75 -0.68
N ALA A 141 -4.84 -8.06 -0.87
CA ALA A 141 -5.85 -9.08 -0.57
C ALA A 141 -6.20 -9.15 0.93
N LEU A 142 -5.21 -9.12 1.82
CA LEU A 142 -5.44 -9.08 3.27
C LEU A 142 -6.14 -7.80 3.71
N ARG A 143 -5.82 -6.65 3.08
CA ARG A 143 -6.54 -5.40 3.34
C ARG A 143 -8.01 -5.52 2.91
N THR A 144 -8.29 -6.11 1.75
CA THR A 144 -9.68 -6.34 1.32
C THR A 144 -10.46 -7.29 2.23
N ILE A 145 -9.79 -8.28 2.85
CA ILE A 145 -10.43 -9.13 3.87
C ILE A 145 -10.84 -8.29 5.10
N GLU A 146 -10.02 -7.34 5.50
CA GLU A 146 -10.39 -6.40 6.57
C GLU A 146 -11.55 -5.49 6.13
N ASP A 147 -11.50 -4.95 4.90
CA ASP A 147 -12.61 -4.16 4.36
C ASP A 147 -13.93 -4.98 4.35
N ALA A 148 -13.88 -6.29 4.05
CA ALA A 148 -15.04 -7.18 4.14
C ALA A 148 -15.55 -7.35 5.59
N GLY A 149 -14.64 -7.29 6.57
CA GLY A 149 -14.96 -7.28 7.98
C GLY A 149 -15.74 -6.03 8.41
N VAL A 150 -15.39 -4.88 7.84
CA VAL A 150 -16.14 -3.63 8.03
C VAL A 150 -17.51 -3.71 7.36
N ALA A 151 -17.61 -4.24 6.14
CA ALA A 151 -18.91 -4.44 5.47
C ALA A 151 -19.86 -5.36 6.27
N ALA A 152 -19.32 -6.32 7.02
CA ALA A 152 -20.12 -7.14 7.93
C ALA A 152 -20.75 -6.34 9.08
N LEU A 153 -20.07 -5.31 9.58
CA LEU A 153 -20.62 -4.40 10.61
C LEU A 153 -21.78 -3.58 10.05
N ASP A 154 -21.63 -3.03 8.85
CA ASP A 154 -22.66 -2.21 8.20
C ASP A 154 -23.94 -3.02 7.94
N ALA A 155 -23.79 -4.33 7.70
CA ALA A 155 -24.90 -5.27 7.58
C ALA A 155 -25.52 -5.72 8.92
N GLY A 156 -25.12 -5.13 10.05
CA GLY A 156 -25.60 -5.46 11.39
C GLY A 156 -25.00 -6.75 11.98
N GLY A 157 -23.94 -7.28 11.36
CA GLY A 157 -23.18 -8.43 11.82
C GLY A 157 -22.09 -8.09 12.83
N GLN A 158 -21.20 -9.05 13.08
CA GLN A 158 -19.98 -8.84 13.87
C GLN A 158 -18.78 -8.63 12.94
N HIS A 159 -17.84 -7.80 13.35
CA HIS A 159 -16.60 -7.61 12.60
C HIS A 159 -15.84 -8.95 12.51
N LEU A 160 -15.44 -9.34 11.29
CA LEU A 160 -14.77 -10.62 11.04
C LEU A 160 -13.43 -10.76 11.78
N ILE A 161 -12.76 -9.64 12.03
CA ILE A 161 -11.49 -9.56 12.77
C ILE A 161 -11.65 -8.57 13.93
N PRO A 162 -11.95 -8.98 15.17
CA PRO A 162 -12.25 -8.03 16.23
C PRO A 162 -11.04 -7.16 16.61
N ALA A 163 -11.31 -5.96 17.15
CA ALA A 163 -10.28 -5.13 17.75
C ALA A 163 -9.56 -5.87 18.91
N PRO A 164 -8.24 -5.68 19.10
CA PRO A 164 -7.35 -4.76 18.37
C PRO A 164 -6.74 -5.36 17.09
N TRP A 165 -7.07 -6.62 16.73
CA TRP A 165 -6.39 -7.35 15.65
C TRP A 165 -6.65 -6.79 14.26
N THR A 166 -7.82 -6.17 14.02
CA THR A 166 -8.13 -5.52 12.74
C THR A 166 -7.06 -4.49 12.35
N ALA A 167 -6.51 -3.77 13.33
CA ALA A 167 -5.49 -2.76 13.10
C ALA A 167 -4.25 -3.31 12.37
N LEU A 168 -3.89 -4.59 12.56
CA LEU A 168 -2.76 -5.24 11.88
C LEU A 168 -2.96 -5.36 10.36
N PHE A 169 -4.19 -5.27 9.89
CA PHE A 169 -4.56 -5.35 8.48
C PHE A 169 -4.92 -3.99 7.89
N ILE A 170 -4.88 -2.91 8.68
CA ILE A 170 -5.11 -1.54 8.21
C ILE A 170 -3.77 -0.82 8.02
N SER A 171 -3.68 0.08 7.05
CA SER A 171 -2.49 0.91 6.87
C SER A 171 -2.28 1.87 8.04
N PRO A 172 -1.05 2.05 8.53
CA PRO A 172 0.21 1.57 7.97
C PRO A 172 0.63 0.17 8.47
N PHE A 173 -0.03 -0.38 9.50
CA PHE A 173 0.43 -1.59 10.20
C PHE A 173 0.46 -2.82 9.29
N ILE A 174 -0.43 -2.90 8.30
CA ILE A 174 -0.40 -3.99 7.31
C ILE A 174 0.95 -4.12 6.61
N TYR A 175 1.69 -3.02 6.38
CA TYR A 175 3.02 -3.10 5.79
C TYR A 175 4.00 -3.86 6.69
N VAL A 176 3.90 -3.70 8.01
CA VAL A 176 4.71 -4.44 8.99
C VAL A 176 4.28 -5.91 9.04
N THR A 177 2.97 -6.17 9.03
CA THR A 177 2.40 -7.53 9.01
C THR A 177 2.87 -8.31 7.79
N VAL A 178 2.69 -7.74 6.58
CA VAL A 178 3.11 -8.36 5.32
C VAL A 178 4.62 -8.48 5.25
N PHE A 179 5.37 -7.49 5.74
CA PHE A 179 6.83 -7.58 5.83
C PHE A 179 7.28 -8.75 6.71
N ALA A 180 6.69 -8.93 7.90
CA ALA A 180 7.03 -10.01 8.81
C ALA A 180 6.70 -11.39 8.21
N ILE A 181 5.53 -11.54 7.59
CA ILE A 181 5.14 -12.76 6.87
C ILE A 181 6.13 -13.04 5.73
N THR A 182 6.41 -12.02 4.91
CA THR A 182 7.34 -12.13 3.78
C THR A 182 8.75 -12.51 4.25
N LEU A 183 9.27 -11.86 5.29
CA LEU A 183 10.58 -12.17 5.86
C LEU A 183 10.64 -13.60 6.40
N GLY A 184 9.60 -14.07 7.09
CA GLY A 184 9.50 -15.46 7.54
C GLY A 184 9.54 -16.45 6.38
N CYS A 185 8.79 -16.18 5.31
CA CYS A 185 8.81 -17.00 4.09
C CYS A 185 10.16 -16.93 3.36
N VAL A 186 10.81 -15.77 3.30
CA VAL A 186 12.15 -15.62 2.72
C VAL A 186 13.16 -16.48 3.50
N VAL A 187 13.23 -16.32 4.82
CA VAL A 187 14.14 -17.11 5.67
C VAL A 187 13.87 -18.60 5.53
N LEU A 188 12.60 -19.02 5.52
CA LEU A 188 12.23 -20.41 5.31
C LEU A 188 12.67 -20.93 3.93
N ALA A 189 12.44 -20.17 2.85
CA ALA A 189 12.80 -20.57 1.50
C ALA A 189 14.31 -20.76 1.34
N TYR A 190 15.13 -19.84 1.87
CA TYR A 190 16.58 -19.99 1.89
C TYR A 190 17.02 -21.17 2.76
N ALA A 191 16.43 -21.36 3.95
CA ALA A 191 16.74 -22.48 4.81
C ALA A 191 16.40 -23.85 4.20
N LEU A 192 15.35 -23.94 3.37
CA LEU A 192 15.00 -25.15 2.63
C LEU A 192 16.00 -25.43 1.50
N ALA A 193 16.43 -24.40 0.78
CA ALA A 193 17.44 -24.51 -0.26
C ALA A 193 18.81 -24.92 0.31
N ASP A 194 19.24 -24.30 1.42
CA ASP A 194 20.51 -24.63 2.09
C ASP A 194 20.57 -26.07 2.62
N ARG A 195 19.41 -26.64 2.98
CA ARG A 195 19.27 -28.04 3.40
C ARG A 195 19.13 -29.03 2.25
N GLY A 196 19.07 -28.55 1.00
CA GLY A 196 18.85 -29.38 -0.18
C GLY A 196 17.45 -29.99 -0.25
N VAL A 197 16.45 -29.41 0.46
CA VAL A 197 15.05 -29.85 0.38
C VAL A 197 14.43 -29.38 -0.94
N THR A 198 14.87 -28.24 -1.46
CA THR A 198 14.44 -27.66 -2.73
C THR A 198 15.67 -27.26 -3.56
N ASP A 199 15.54 -27.31 -4.89
CA ASP A 199 16.65 -26.96 -5.80
C ASP A 199 17.05 -25.47 -5.72
N ASP A 200 16.12 -24.60 -5.34
CA ASP A 200 16.31 -23.16 -5.22
C ASP A 200 15.40 -22.54 -4.14
N TYR A 201 15.63 -21.26 -3.81
CA TYR A 201 14.80 -20.47 -2.89
C TYR A 201 13.61 -19.79 -3.60
N ALA A 202 13.71 -19.53 -4.90
CA ALA A 202 12.81 -18.63 -5.62
C ALA A 202 11.43 -19.27 -5.87
N ARG A 203 11.40 -20.55 -6.28
CA ARG A 203 10.15 -21.29 -6.52
C ARG A 203 9.37 -21.53 -5.22
N PRO A 204 9.97 -22.00 -4.11
CA PRO A 204 9.26 -22.15 -2.85
C PRO A 204 8.73 -20.81 -2.32
N LEU A 205 9.53 -19.74 -2.43
CA LEU A 205 9.12 -18.40 -2.00
C LEU A 205 7.91 -17.90 -2.80
N PHE A 206 7.97 -17.98 -4.13
CA PHE A 206 6.84 -17.64 -5.00
C PHE A 206 5.60 -18.47 -4.65
N ALA A 207 5.75 -19.79 -4.49
CA ALA A 207 4.66 -20.71 -4.17
C ALA A 207 4.00 -20.37 -2.83
N MET A 208 4.76 -20.09 -1.77
CA MET A 208 4.21 -19.68 -0.47
C MET A 208 3.36 -18.41 -0.58
N GLY A 209 3.87 -17.40 -1.29
CA GLY A 209 3.12 -16.16 -1.52
C GLY A 209 1.87 -16.40 -2.38
N SER A 210 1.96 -17.21 -3.44
CA SER A 210 0.81 -17.56 -4.29
C SER A 210 -0.27 -18.31 -3.51
N VAL A 211 0.11 -19.28 -2.66
CA VAL A 211 -0.83 -19.99 -1.79
C VAL A 211 -1.53 -19.03 -0.84
N ALA A 212 -0.80 -18.07 -0.25
CA ALA A 212 -1.39 -17.06 0.63
C ALA A 212 -2.39 -16.14 -0.12
N VAL A 213 -2.06 -15.72 -1.35
CA VAL A 213 -2.97 -14.93 -2.19
C VAL A 213 -4.21 -15.73 -2.59
N ILE A 214 -4.03 -16.96 -3.09
CA ILE A 214 -5.14 -17.85 -3.46
C ILE A 214 -6.04 -18.13 -2.27
N GLY A 215 -5.46 -18.38 -1.09
CA GLY A 215 -6.23 -18.54 0.15
C GLY A 215 -7.02 -17.29 0.52
N SER A 216 -6.41 -16.11 0.39
CA SER A 216 -7.06 -14.83 0.70
C SER A 216 -8.22 -14.52 -0.26
N VAL A 217 -8.00 -14.65 -1.57
CA VAL A 217 -9.03 -14.44 -2.60
C VAL A 217 -10.11 -15.53 -2.52
N GLY A 218 -9.73 -16.78 -2.24
CA GLY A 218 -10.65 -17.88 -2.02
C GLY A 218 -11.56 -17.65 -0.81
N TYR A 219 -11.02 -17.06 0.27
CA TYR A 219 -11.82 -16.64 1.42
C TYR A 219 -12.82 -15.54 1.05
N LEU A 220 -12.41 -14.50 0.33
CA LEU A 220 -13.33 -13.47 -0.19
C LEU A 220 -14.42 -14.08 -1.09
N GLY A 221 -14.05 -15.01 -1.96
CA GLY A 221 -15.00 -15.78 -2.78
C GLY A 221 -15.98 -16.60 -1.95
N SER A 222 -15.53 -17.18 -0.83
CA SER A 222 -16.40 -17.90 0.10
C SER A 222 -17.39 -16.95 0.80
N LEU A 223 -16.96 -15.74 1.18
CA LEU A 223 -17.85 -14.71 1.73
C LEU A 223 -18.88 -14.28 0.70
N ALA A 224 -18.46 -14.03 -0.55
CA ALA A 224 -19.36 -13.68 -1.64
C ALA A 224 -20.43 -14.75 -1.92
N ALA A 225 -20.09 -16.03 -1.72
CA ALA A 225 -21.02 -17.14 -1.93
C ALA A 225 -21.94 -17.42 -0.74
N THR A 226 -21.59 -16.98 0.47
CA THR A 226 -22.26 -17.39 1.72
C THR A 226 -22.87 -16.25 2.53
N THR A 227 -22.57 -15.00 2.17
CA THR A 227 -23.02 -13.80 2.88
C THR A 227 -23.73 -12.84 1.94
N THR A 228 -24.46 -11.88 2.50
CA THR A 228 -25.18 -10.85 1.74
C THR A 228 -24.45 -9.51 1.67
N PHE A 229 -23.36 -9.34 2.43
CA PHE A 229 -22.59 -8.09 2.52
C PHE A 229 -21.33 -8.08 1.65
N VAL A 230 -20.99 -9.22 1.02
CA VAL A 230 -19.94 -9.33 0.01
C VAL A 230 -20.58 -9.81 -1.29
N GLY A 231 -20.32 -9.12 -2.40
CA GLY A 231 -20.79 -9.47 -3.74
C GLY A 231 -19.69 -10.06 -4.62
N PHE A 232 -19.98 -10.26 -5.91
CA PHE A 232 -18.96 -10.61 -6.91
C PHE A 232 -19.31 -10.08 -8.30
N ASN A 233 -18.54 -9.08 -8.75
CA ASN A 233 -18.71 -8.36 -9.99
C ASN A 233 -17.65 -8.80 -11.02
N ALA A 234 -17.91 -9.89 -11.73
CA ALA A 234 -16.97 -10.44 -12.72
C ALA A 234 -16.62 -9.43 -13.85
N ALA A 235 -17.57 -8.58 -14.25
CA ALA A 235 -17.32 -7.54 -15.26
C ALA A 235 -16.27 -6.52 -14.80
N VAL A 236 -16.27 -6.18 -13.50
CA VAL A 236 -15.35 -5.20 -12.91
C VAL A 236 -13.91 -5.71 -12.95
N ILE A 237 -13.65 -6.92 -12.45
CA ILE A 237 -12.29 -7.48 -12.47
C ILE A 237 -11.76 -7.67 -13.90
N VAL A 238 -12.62 -8.12 -14.83
CA VAL A 238 -12.25 -8.27 -16.23
C VAL A 238 -11.91 -6.92 -16.86
N ALA A 239 -12.72 -5.88 -16.61
CA ALA A 239 -12.47 -4.54 -17.12
C ALA A 239 -11.15 -3.97 -16.56
N ILE A 240 -10.91 -4.10 -15.25
CA ILE A 240 -9.67 -3.60 -14.61
C ILE A 240 -8.45 -4.29 -15.24
N LEU A 241 -8.43 -5.63 -15.27
CA LEU A 241 -7.31 -6.38 -15.82
C LEU A 241 -7.09 -6.12 -17.30
N ALA A 242 -8.16 -6.01 -18.09
CA ALA A 242 -8.07 -5.75 -19.53
C ALA A 242 -7.50 -4.36 -19.83
N ILE A 243 -8.04 -3.30 -19.19
CA ILE A 243 -7.59 -1.92 -19.43
C ILE A 243 -6.18 -1.71 -18.86
N ALA A 244 -5.87 -2.26 -17.68
CA ALA A 244 -4.52 -2.16 -17.10
C ALA A 244 -3.48 -2.87 -17.96
N THR A 245 -3.78 -4.08 -18.45
CA THR A 245 -2.87 -4.83 -19.32
C THR A 245 -2.73 -4.15 -20.68
N ALA A 246 -3.81 -3.66 -21.27
CA ALA A 246 -3.77 -2.94 -22.55
C ALA A 246 -2.97 -1.63 -22.43
N SER A 247 -3.21 -0.83 -21.39
CA SER A 247 -2.49 0.44 -21.18
C SER A 247 -1.02 0.23 -20.85
N ALA A 248 -0.67 -0.77 -20.02
CA ALA A 248 0.71 -1.17 -19.79
C ALA A 248 1.38 -1.68 -21.07
N GLY A 249 0.68 -2.49 -21.88
CA GLY A 249 1.17 -2.99 -23.16
C GLY A 249 1.42 -1.88 -24.19
N VAL A 250 0.52 -0.91 -24.29
CA VAL A 250 0.70 0.29 -25.13
C VAL A 250 1.88 1.11 -24.65
N THR A 251 2.00 1.34 -23.33
CA THR A 251 3.13 2.07 -22.74
C THR A 251 4.45 1.37 -23.05
N TRP A 252 4.49 0.04 -22.89
CA TRP A 252 5.66 -0.78 -23.19
C TRP A 252 6.03 -0.73 -24.68
N TRP A 253 5.05 -0.86 -25.57
CA TRP A 253 5.25 -0.74 -27.01
C TRP A 253 5.80 0.63 -27.40
N LEU A 254 5.29 1.72 -26.80
CA LEU A 254 5.81 3.08 -27.02
C LEU A 254 7.27 3.20 -26.57
N ILE A 255 7.62 2.63 -25.42
CA ILE A 255 9.00 2.59 -24.92
C ILE A 255 9.91 1.87 -25.92
N GLU A 256 9.56 0.64 -26.31
CA GLU A 256 10.37 -0.15 -27.26
C GLU A 256 10.49 0.50 -28.64
N ARG A 257 9.47 1.26 -29.06
CA ARG A 257 9.44 1.87 -30.40
C ARG A 257 10.22 3.18 -30.49
N TYR A 258 10.18 4.00 -29.44
CA TYR A 258 10.64 5.39 -29.48
C TYR A 258 11.79 5.69 -28.53
N GLU A 259 11.85 5.08 -27.34
CA GLU A 259 12.91 5.33 -26.36
C GLU A 259 13.28 4.06 -25.57
N PRO A 260 13.96 3.08 -26.20
CA PRO A 260 14.32 1.81 -25.55
C PRO A 260 15.28 1.98 -24.37
N SER A 261 15.95 3.13 -24.22
CA SER A 261 16.83 3.35 -23.06
C SER A 261 16.08 3.35 -21.73
N VAL A 262 14.76 3.61 -21.75
CA VAL A 262 13.90 3.59 -20.55
C VAL A 262 13.87 2.23 -19.86
N ASN A 263 13.81 1.13 -20.60
CA ASN A 263 13.69 -0.21 -20.02
C ASN A 263 14.96 -1.06 -20.15
N ALA A 264 16.06 -0.50 -20.68
CA ALA A 264 17.32 -1.21 -20.88
C ALA A 264 17.83 -1.86 -19.58
N GLY A 265 17.85 -1.10 -18.48
CA GLY A 265 18.31 -1.59 -17.18
C GLY A 265 17.40 -2.62 -16.52
N THR A 266 16.10 -2.34 -16.53
CA THR A 266 15.12 -3.10 -15.75
C THR A 266 14.58 -4.34 -16.48
N GLY A 267 14.54 -4.34 -17.81
CA GLY A 267 13.91 -5.38 -18.61
C GLY A 267 12.47 -5.66 -18.15
N TYR A 268 12.08 -6.94 -18.09
CA TYR A 268 10.73 -7.33 -17.66
C TYR A 268 10.33 -6.88 -16.25
N ILE A 269 11.28 -6.55 -15.37
CA ILE A 269 10.94 -5.94 -14.07
C ILE A 269 10.23 -4.62 -14.28
N GLY A 270 10.69 -3.80 -15.23
CA GLY A 270 10.07 -2.53 -15.59
C GLY A 270 8.64 -2.70 -16.11
N LEU A 271 8.38 -3.73 -16.92
CA LEU A 271 7.04 -4.04 -17.40
C LEU A 271 6.09 -4.37 -16.24
N VAL A 272 6.53 -5.19 -15.27
CA VAL A 272 5.74 -5.55 -14.10
C VAL A 272 5.47 -4.33 -13.21
N VAL A 273 6.44 -3.42 -13.06
CA VAL A 273 6.26 -2.15 -12.34
C VAL A 273 5.20 -1.29 -13.03
N ILE A 274 5.31 -1.07 -14.34
CA ILE A 274 4.32 -0.28 -15.10
C ILE A 274 2.94 -0.92 -15.01
N TRP A 275 2.85 -2.25 -15.18
CA TRP A 275 1.59 -2.98 -15.04
C TRP A 275 0.98 -2.85 -13.64
N GLY A 276 1.79 -2.95 -12.58
CA GLY A 276 1.30 -2.78 -11.21
C GLY A 276 0.72 -1.39 -10.93
N HIS A 277 1.32 -0.33 -11.48
CA HIS A 277 0.79 1.03 -11.39
C HIS A 277 -0.41 1.26 -12.32
N ALA A 278 -0.48 0.55 -13.45
CA ALA A 278 -1.66 0.55 -14.32
C ALA A 278 -2.88 -0.09 -13.63
N ILE A 279 -2.68 -1.20 -12.90
CA ILE A 279 -3.74 -1.84 -12.10
C ILE A 279 -4.30 -0.85 -11.09
N ASP A 280 -3.44 -0.14 -10.37
CA ASP A 280 -3.84 0.91 -9.42
C ASP A 280 -4.59 2.05 -10.08
N GLY A 281 -4.04 2.59 -11.18
CA GLY A 281 -4.68 3.66 -11.95
C GLY A 281 -6.07 3.28 -12.43
N VAL A 282 -6.22 2.09 -13.02
CA VAL A 282 -7.49 1.60 -13.57
C VAL A 282 -8.49 1.20 -12.49
N ALA A 283 -8.04 0.54 -11.41
CA ALA A 283 -8.92 0.19 -10.30
C ALA A 283 -9.53 1.45 -9.66
N ASN A 284 -8.75 2.52 -9.57
CA ASN A 284 -9.24 3.80 -9.07
C ASN A 284 -10.24 4.45 -10.03
N VAL A 285 -9.95 4.49 -11.33
CA VAL A 285 -10.89 4.97 -12.35
C VAL A 285 -12.21 4.22 -12.29
N ILE A 286 -12.14 2.88 -12.32
CA ILE A 286 -13.35 2.07 -12.33
C ILE A 286 -14.12 2.24 -11.04
N GLY A 287 -13.44 2.16 -9.89
CA GLY A 287 -14.07 2.24 -8.59
C GLY A 287 -14.73 3.59 -8.27
N LEU A 288 -14.18 4.70 -8.78
CA LEU A 288 -14.74 6.04 -8.58
C LEU A 288 -15.85 6.38 -9.60
N ASP A 289 -15.62 6.13 -10.88
CA ASP A 289 -16.48 6.67 -11.95
C ASP A 289 -17.40 5.63 -12.61
N TRP A 290 -16.99 4.36 -12.67
CA TRP A 290 -17.63 3.36 -13.55
C TRP A 290 -18.38 2.24 -12.82
N MET A 291 -18.22 2.14 -11.50
CA MET A 291 -18.96 1.18 -10.68
C MET A 291 -20.49 1.29 -10.81
N PRO A 292 -21.11 2.49 -10.87
CA PRO A 292 -22.55 2.60 -11.07
C PRO A 292 -23.02 1.99 -12.40
N VAL A 293 -22.18 2.07 -13.44
CA VAL A 293 -22.49 1.52 -14.77
C VAL A 293 -22.24 0.00 -14.82
N LEU A 294 -21.16 -0.47 -14.18
CA LEU A 294 -20.70 -1.85 -14.29
C LEU A 294 -21.33 -2.79 -13.27
N ALA A 295 -21.79 -2.27 -12.13
CA ALA A 295 -22.19 -3.05 -10.97
C ALA A 295 -23.29 -2.38 -10.12
N ASP A 296 -23.96 -1.35 -10.65
CA ASP A 296 -25.11 -0.66 -10.03
C ASP A 296 -24.86 -0.25 -8.56
N SER A 297 -23.61 0.10 -8.24
CA SER A 297 -23.16 0.47 -6.90
C SER A 297 -22.03 1.50 -6.97
N ALA A 298 -21.81 2.23 -5.89
CA ALA A 298 -20.61 3.05 -5.68
C ALA A 298 -19.91 2.53 -4.44
N ASN A 299 -18.59 2.28 -4.51
CA ASN A 299 -17.87 1.61 -3.42
C ASN A 299 -16.46 2.13 -3.11
N LEU A 300 -15.91 3.06 -3.91
CA LEU A 300 -14.64 3.70 -3.58
C LEU A 300 -14.80 5.20 -3.30
N VAL A 301 -13.93 5.67 -2.39
CA VAL A 301 -13.72 7.09 -2.09
C VAL A 301 -12.21 7.34 -2.07
N PRO A 302 -11.71 8.46 -2.61
CA PRO A 302 -10.28 8.75 -2.61
C PRO A 302 -9.71 8.87 -1.18
N LYS A 303 -8.86 7.92 -0.76
CA LYS A 303 -8.21 7.93 0.57
C LYS A 303 -6.90 8.73 0.62
N HIS A 304 -6.26 8.97 -0.53
CA HIS A 304 -4.97 9.67 -0.63
C HIS A 304 -5.12 11.11 -1.13
N VAL A 305 -4.37 12.04 -0.52
CA VAL A 305 -4.41 13.48 -0.86
C VAL A 305 -4.11 13.79 -2.33
N VAL A 306 -3.19 13.03 -2.96
CA VAL A 306 -2.83 13.24 -4.37
C VAL A 306 -3.95 12.79 -5.30
N ASN A 307 -4.59 11.66 -4.97
CA ASN A 307 -5.73 11.15 -5.75
C ASN A 307 -6.92 12.12 -5.66
N ALA A 308 -7.28 12.51 -4.43
CA ALA A 308 -8.35 13.49 -4.18
C ALA A 308 -8.09 14.81 -4.93
N ALA A 309 -6.84 15.30 -4.92
CA ALA A 309 -6.49 16.51 -5.66
C ALA A 309 -6.65 16.35 -7.19
N ILE A 310 -6.25 15.21 -7.77
CA ILE A 310 -6.39 14.97 -9.21
C ILE A 310 -7.87 14.97 -9.61
N VAL A 311 -8.71 14.27 -8.86
CA VAL A 311 -10.18 14.23 -9.05
C VAL A 311 -10.76 15.65 -8.96
N ASP A 312 -10.48 16.36 -7.86
CA ASP A 312 -10.99 17.72 -7.62
C ASP A 312 -10.61 18.72 -8.71
N TRP A 313 -9.37 18.68 -9.19
CA TRP A 313 -8.91 19.57 -10.24
C TRP A 313 -9.49 19.19 -11.61
N THR A 314 -9.65 17.91 -11.89
CA THR A 314 -10.25 17.44 -13.14
C THR A 314 -11.71 17.86 -13.25
N ALA A 315 -12.48 17.70 -12.16
CA ALA A 315 -13.87 18.15 -12.07
C ALA A 315 -14.02 19.67 -12.27
N ARG A 316 -13.00 20.46 -11.91
CA ARG A 316 -12.98 21.93 -12.11
C ARG A 316 -12.58 22.36 -13.51
N LEU A 317 -11.70 21.58 -14.16
CA LEU A 317 -11.08 21.97 -15.43
C LEU A 317 -11.84 21.46 -16.66
N LEU A 318 -12.49 20.30 -16.56
CA LEU A 318 -13.22 19.72 -17.69
C LEU A 318 -14.66 20.25 -17.77
N PRO A 319 -15.17 20.53 -18.98
CA PRO A 319 -16.57 20.91 -19.15
C PRO A 319 -17.54 19.82 -18.66
N PRO A 320 -18.74 20.17 -18.15
CA PRO A 320 -19.72 19.20 -17.68
C PRO A 320 -20.13 18.15 -18.72
N SER A 321 -20.16 18.53 -20.00
CA SER A 321 -20.48 17.62 -21.11
C SER A 321 -19.44 16.52 -21.34
N VAL A 322 -18.18 16.77 -20.93
CA VAL A 322 -17.10 15.78 -20.99
C VAL A 322 -17.16 14.91 -19.74
N LEU A 323 -17.26 15.54 -18.56
CA LEU A 323 -17.33 14.84 -17.27
C LEU A 323 -18.50 13.85 -17.20
N SER A 324 -19.67 14.18 -17.74
CA SER A 324 -20.82 13.28 -17.75
C SER A 324 -20.59 11.98 -18.53
N VAL A 325 -19.57 11.93 -19.38
CA VAL A 325 -19.24 10.77 -20.22
C VAL A 325 -17.96 10.08 -19.73
N THR A 326 -16.96 10.85 -19.31
CA THR A 326 -15.65 10.30 -18.96
C THR A 326 -15.50 10.01 -17.48
N GLY A 327 -16.20 10.73 -16.60
CA GLY A 327 -15.80 10.85 -15.20
C GLY A 327 -14.57 11.75 -15.02
N ASP A 328 -14.03 11.83 -13.80
CA ASP A 328 -12.93 12.72 -13.42
C ASP A 328 -11.66 11.98 -12.94
N ALA A 329 -11.67 10.65 -12.87
CA ALA A 329 -10.56 9.86 -12.33
C ALA A 329 -9.52 9.43 -13.38
N TRP A 330 -9.82 9.46 -14.69
CA TRP A 330 -8.89 9.01 -15.75
C TRP A 330 -7.48 9.63 -15.73
N PRO A 331 -7.30 10.92 -15.40
CA PRO A 331 -5.96 11.50 -15.28
C PRO A 331 -5.07 10.79 -14.26
N PHE A 332 -5.65 10.11 -13.25
CA PHE A 332 -4.90 9.32 -12.29
C PHE A 332 -4.13 8.17 -12.95
N LEU A 333 -4.75 7.46 -13.91
CA LEU A 333 -4.07 6.41 -14.69
C LEU A 333 -2.89 6.97 -15.49
N ILE A 334 -3.08 8.12 -16.14
CA ILE A 334 -2.02 8.75 -16.95
C ILE A 334 -0.84 9.15 -16.06
N VAL A 335 -1.11 9.76 -14.90
CA VAL A 335 -0.08 10.13 -13.92
C VAL A 335 0.65 8.89 -13.41
N LYS A 336 -0.07 7.80 -13.11
CA LYS A 336 0.52 6.53 -12.66
C LYS A 336 1.44 5.91 -13.70
N LEU A 337 1.00 5.83 -14.96
CA LEU A 337 1.83 5.33 -16.05
C LEU A 337 3.07 6.19 -16.25
N ALA A 338 2.91 7.52 -16.30
CA ALA A 338 4.04 8.44 -16.45
C ALA A 338 5.04 8.33 -15.29
N ALA A 339 4.56 8.28 -14.04
CA ALA A 339 5.40 8.14 -12.86
C ALA A 339 6.13 6.77 -12.86
N ALA A 340 5.44 5.68 -13.18
CA ALA A 340 6.05 4.35 -13.25
C ALA A 340 7.11 4.29 -14.36
N THR A 341 6.82 4.83 -15.55
CA THR A 341 7.79 4.93 -16.64
C THR A 341 9.01 5.76 -16.26
N PHE A 342 8.81 6.92 -15.61
CA PHE A 342 9.91 7.73 -15.10
C PHE A 342 10.78 6.97 -14.10
N VAL A 343 10.16 6.27 -13.15
CA VAL A 343 10.90 5.48 -12.17
C VAL A 343 11.68 4.36 -12.86
N VAL A 344 11.07 3.64 -13.81
CA VAL A 344 11.75 2.60 -14.59
C VAL A 344 12.96 3.15 -15.36
N TRP A 345 12.85 4.34 -15.95
CA TRP A 345 13.95 5.02 -16.63
C TRP A 345 15.12 5.36 -15.72
N VAL A 346 14.87 5.70 -14.45
CA VAL A 346 15.92 6.01 -13.46
C VAL A 346 16.80 4.78 -13.15
N PHE A 347 16.25 3.57 -13.26
CA PHE A 347 16.99 2.33 -12.96
C PHE A 347 17.74 1.81 -14.19
N ASN A 348 19.00 2.22 -14.33
CA ASN A 348 19.89 1.78 -15.41
C ASN A 348 20.63 0.46 -15.08
N ASP A 349 21.36 -0.09 -16.06
CA ASP A 349 22.14 -1.32 -15.89
C ASP A 349 23.27 -1.19 -14.84
N GLU A 350 23.89 -0.01 -14.74
CA GLU A 350 24.97 0.27 -13.79
C GLU A 350 24.50 0.08 -12.34
N MET A 351 23.28 0.51 -12.02
CA MET A 351 22.68 0.28 -10.70
C MET A 351 22.52 -1.22 -10.38
N PHE A 352 22.21 -2.06 -11.36
CA PHE A 352 22.14 -3.51 -11.16
C PHE A 352 23.51 -4.16 -10.99
N THR A 353 24.57 -3.59 -11.56
CA THR A 353 25.94 -4.12 -11.41
C THR A 353 26.63 -3.62 -10.14
N GLU A 354 26.48 -2.35 -9.79
CA GLU A 354 27.17 -1.73 -8.66
C GLU A 354 26.45 -1.96 -7.33
N SER A 355 25.11 -1.93 -7.35
CA SER A 355 24.30 -2.01 -6.14
C SER A 355 23.06 -2.90 -6.30
N PRO A 356 23.23 -4.17 -6.72
CA PRO A 356 22.12 -5.08 -7.07
C PRO A 356 21.05 -5.20 -5.98
N ARG A 357 21.46 -5.39 -4.71
CA ARG A 357 20.52 -5.49 -3.56
C ARG A 357 19.66 -4.25 -3.41
N TYR A 358 20.28 -3.07 -3.53
CA TYR A 358 19.60 -1.79 -3.39
C TYR A 358 18.59 -1.58 -4.52
N THR A 359 19.03 -1.85 -5.75
CA THR A 359 18.21 -1.76 -6.95
C THR A 359 16.98 -2.66 -6.90
N VAL A 360 17.17 -3.94 -6.54
CA VAL A 360 16.05 -4.89 -6.42
C VAL A 360 15.09 -4.48 -5.30
N LEU A 361 15.61 -4.09 -4.12
CA LEU A 361 14.77 -3.62 -2.99
C LEU A 361 13.92 -2.41 -3.37
N LEU A 362 14.50 -1.42 -4.05
CA LEU A 362 13.76 -0.24 -4.49
C LEU A 362 12.70 -0.60 -5.53
N LEU A 363 13.01 -1.44 -6.51
CA LEU A 363 12.03 -1.87 -7.51
C LEU A 363 10.86 -2.64 -6.89
N ILE A 364 11.11 -3.51 -5.92
CA ILE A 364 10.04 -4.17 -5.13
C ILE A 364 9.21 -3.12 -4.39
N THR A 365 9.85 -2.11 -3.80
CA THR A 365 9.15 -1.04 -3.08
C THR A 365 8.26 -0.22 -4.02
N VAL A 366 8.78 0.15 -5.19
CA VAL A 366 8.02 0.87 -6.22
C VAL A 366 6.83 0.04 -6.70
N LEU A 367 7.01 -1.26 -6.92
CA LEU A 367 5.92 -2.17 -7.24
C LEU A 367 4.89 -2.19 -6.10
N ALA A 368 5.32 -2.28 -4.84
CA ALA A 368 4.42 -2.31 -3.68
C ALA A 368 3.60 -1.04 -3.51
N VAL A 369 4.15 0.13 -3.83
CA VAL A 369 3.45 1.42 -3.80
C VAL A 369 2.34 1.52 -4.86
N GLY A 370 2.49 0.85 -6.01
CA GLY A 370 1.45 0.79 -7.03
C GLY A 370 0.50 -0.39 -6.83
N LEU A 371 1.05 -1.60 -6.95
CA LEU A 371 0.27 -2.84 -6.98
C LEU A 371 -0.38 -3.17 -5.63
N GLY A 372 0.17 -2.74 -4.49
CA GLY A 372 -0.44 -2.95 -3.17
C GLY A 372 -1.84 -2.30 -3.07
N PRO A 373 -1.93 -0.96 -3.16
CA PRO A 373 -3.20 -0.25 -3.25
C PRO A 373 -4.06 -0.71 -4.44
N GLY A 374 -3.46 -0.91 -5.62
CA GLY A 374 -4.21 -1.35 -6.80
C GLY A 374 -4.87 -2.72 -6.64
N THR A 375 -4.22 -3.67 -5.95
CA THR A 375 -4.82 -4.97 -5.65
C THR A 375 -5.97 -4.84 -4.66
N ARG A 376 -5.81 -4.00 -3.62
CA ARG A 376 -6.91 -3.72 -2.68
C ARG A 376 -8.10 -3.12 -3.40
N ASP A 377 -7.91 -2.03 -4.15
CA ASP A 377 -8.99 -1.31 -4.83
C ASP A 377 -9.66 -2.21 -5.89
N MET A 378 -8.88 -2.99 -6.64
CA MET A 378 -9.42 -3.96 -7.60
C MET A 378 -10.29 -5.02 -6.91
N LEU A 379 -9.81 -5.62 -5.82
CA LEU A 379 -10.56 -6.66 -5.12
C LEU A 379 -11.79 -6.07 -4.41
N ARG A 380 -11.69 -4.91 -3.76
CA ARG A 380 -12.85 -4.18 -3.20
C ARG A 380 -13.91 -3.90 -4.26
N ALA A 381 -13.50 -3.37 -5.42
CA ALA A 381 -14.37 -3.12 -6.55
C ALA A 381 -15.08 -4.40 -7.02
N THR A 382 -14.30 -5.47 -7.15
CA THR A 382 -14.79 -6.79 -7.57
C THR A 382 -15.79 -7.37 -6.57
N PHE A 383 -15.51 -7.26 -5.27
CA PHE A 383 -16.34 -7.86 -4.22
C PHE A 383 -17.45 -6.93 -3.71
N GLY A 384 -17.56 -5.70 -4.23
CA GLY A 384 -18.59 -4.75 -3.84
C GLY A 384 -18.45 -4.22 -2.41
N ILE A 385 -17.21 -4.06 -1.93
CA ILE A 385 -16.85 -3.67 -0.55
C ILE A 385 -16.34 -2.23 -0.49
#